data_AF-A0A1R1IMU5-F1
#
_entry.id   AF-A0A1R1IMU5-F1
#
_cell.length_a   1.000
_cell.length_b   1.000
_cell.length_c   1.000
_cell.angle_alpha   90.00
_cell.angle_beta   90.00
_cell.angle_gamma   90.00
#
_symmetry.space_group_name_H-M   'P 1'
#
loop_
_entity.id
_entity.type
_entity.pdbx_description
1 polymer ?
#
loop_
_entity_poly.entity_id
_entity_poly.type
_entity_poly.pdbx_seq_one_letter_code
_entity_poly.pdbx_strand_id
1 'polypeptide(L)'
;MKINLEIDIPITDLPALAAAIGSTPANIEQDLQGHAQAAVDEYVAMYLAREAPASGSELRQLRLALLAERVFIDGLPDEETVAGLFQLTLPASRTLIRNTMTRYRTRLEASMKAAGKAVMDDAEWADDLVEISIPSASLAEAMNRVLARDRSDHVRISKKQGTVSVYTTAAASYTLLCQTYGSDVKPQP
;
A
#
# COMPACT_ATOMS: atom_id res chain seq x y z
N MET A 1 6.87 14.16 -25.01
CA MET A 1 7.55 13.16 -25.88
C MET A 1 6.94 11.81 -25.60
N LYS A 2 6.68 10.98 -26.61
CA LYS A 2 6.22 9.59 -26.44
C LYS A 2 7.35 8.66 -26.88
N ILE A 3 7.65 7.63 -26.09
CA ILE A 3 8.63 6.58 -26.39
C ILE A 3 7.87 5.26 -26.39
N ASN A 4 8.10 4.42 -27.40
CA ASN A 4 7.57 3.05 -27.46
C ASN A 4 8.70 2.07 -27.18
N LEU A 5 8.44 1.04 -26.38
CA LEU A 5 9.36 -0.03 -26.03
C LEU A 5 8.69 -1.36 -26.37
N GLU A 6 9.46 -2.27 -26.94
CA GLU A 6 9.04 -3.64 -27.25
C GLU A 6 9.97 -4.59 -26.48
N ILE A 7 9.38 -5.57 -25.80
CA ILE A 7 10.10 -6.52 -24.95
C ILE A 7 9.61 -7.91 -25.31
N ASP A 8 10.52 -8.77 -25.76
CA ASP A 8 10.22 -10.17 -26.02
C ASP A 8 10.26 -10.96 -24.71
N ILE A 9 9.11 -11.51 -24.31
CA ILE A 9 8.97 -12.38 -23.16
C ILE A 9 8.62 -13.78 -23.66
N PRO A 10 9.44 -14.81 -23.37
CA PRO A 10 9.13 -16.18 -23.74
C PRO A 10 7.76 -16.61 -23.19
N ILE A 11 6.93 -17.25 -24.02
CA ILE A 11 5.62 -17.78 -23.60
C ILE A 11 5.76 -18.72 -22.39
N THR A 12 6.88 -19.43 -22.29
CA THR A 12 7.20 -20.33 -21.17
C THR A 12 7.33 -19.61 -19.83
N ASP A 13 7.67 -18.32 -19.83
CA ASP A 13 7.92 -17.55 -18.62
C ASP A 13 6.68 -16.79 -18.15
N LEU A 14 5.65 -16.66 -19.01
CA LEU A 14 4.42 -15.94 -18.70
C LEU A 14 3.73 -16.40 -17.42
N PRO A 15 3.60 -17.72 -17.13
CA PRO A 15 2.95 -18.15 -15.89
C PRO A 15 3.71 -17.70 -14.64
N ALA A 16 5.05 -17.79 -14.66
CA ALA A 16 5.90 -17.40 -13.54
C ALA A 16 5.92 -15.87 -13.37
N LEU A 17 5.98 -15.13 -14.47
CA LEU A 17 5.96 -13.67 -14.44
C LEU A 17 4.60 -13.14 -13.96
N ALA A 18 3.49 -13.69 -14.44
CA ALA A 18 2.15 -13.34 -13.99
C ALA A 18 2.01 -13.55 -12.48
N ALA A 19 2.43 -14.71 -11.98
CA ALA A 19 2.40 -15.01 -10.55
C ALA A 19 3.27 -14.04 -9.73
N ALA A 20 4.46 -13.67 -10.23
CA ALA A 20 5.38 -12.78 -9.52
C ALA A 20 4.84 -11.35 -9.32
N ILE A 21 3.98 -10.87 -10.24
CA ILE A 21 3.38 -9.53 -10.16
C ILE A 21 1.93 -9.56 -9.66
N GLY A 22 1.40 -10.73 -9.28
CA GLY A 22 0.01 -10.88 -8.83
C GLY A 22 -1.04 -10.76 -9.95
N SER A 23 -0.65 -11.06 -11.19
CA SER A 23 -1.50 -11.02 -12.38
C SER A 23 -1.89 -12.44 -12.85
N THR A 24 -2.64 -12.51 -13.95
CA THR A 24 -2.91 -13.75 -14.68
C THR A 24 -2.24 -13.69 -16.07
N PRO A 25 -1.91 -14.84 -16.69
CA PRO A 25 -1.34 -14.84 -18.04
C PRO A 25 -2.17 -14.10 -19.09
N ALA A 26 -3.49 -14.00 -18.88
CA ALA A 26 -4.40 -13.29 -19.77
C ALA A 26 -4.30 -11.75 -19.64
N ASN A 27 -3.93 -11.25 -18.46
CA ASN A 27 -3.88 -9.81 -18.17
C ASN A 27 -2.45 -9.26 -18.11
N ILE A 28 -1.45 -10.13 -18.22
CA ILE A 28 -0.04 -9.80 -17.97
C ILE A 28 0.45 -8.63 -18.83
N GLU A 29 0.03 -8.53 -20.09
CA GLU A 29 0.43 -7.44 -20.97
C GLU A 29 -0.05 -6.08 -20.43
N GLN A 30 -1.31 -6.00 -20.02
CA GLN A 30 -1.88 -4.79 -19.44
C GLN A 30 -1.22 -4.44 -18.12
N ASP A 31 -1.07 -5.41 -17.22
CA ASP A 31 -0.56 -5.16 -15.87
C ASP A 31 0.93 -4.77 -15.91
N LEU A 32 1.71 -5.39 -16.81
CA LEU A 32 3.14 -5.12 -16.96
C LEU A 32 3.43 -3.71 -17.49
N GLN A 33 2.49 -3.06 -18.19
CA GLN A 33 2.66 -1.67 -18.63
C GLN A 33 2.87 -0.72 -17.45
N GLY A 34 2.12 -0.90 -16.37
CA GLY A 34 2.27 -0.08 -15.14
C GLY A 34 3.64 -0.30 -14.49
N HIS A 35 4.11 -1.54 -14.44
CA HIS A 35 5.44 -1.88 -13.94
C HIS A 35 6.56 -1.31 -14.81
N ALA A 36 6.45 -1.43 -16.14
CA ALA A 36 7.42 -0.89 -17.09
C ALA A 36 7.50 0.64 -17.00
N GLN A 37 6.35 1.32 -16.92
CA GLN A 37 6.30 2.77 -16.75
C GLN A 37 6.95 3.19 -15.42
N ALA A 38 6.68 2.48 -14.31
CA ALA A 38 7.32 2.76 -13.03
C ALA A 38 8.86 2.60 -13.11
N ALA A 39 9.34 1.57 -13.81
CA ALA A 39 10.78 1.36 -14.01
C ALA A 39 11.43 2.48 -14.85
N VAL A 40 10.77 2.94 -15.91
CA VAL A 40 11.26 4.06 -16.72
C VAL A 40 11.23 5.37 -15.92
N ASP A 41 10.17 5.62 -15.16
CA ASP A 41 10.04 6.80 -14.30
C ASP A 41 11.16 6.85 -13.23
N GLU A 42 11.61 5.71 -12.72
CA GLU A 42 12.76 5.60 -11.81
C GLU A 42 14.03 6.18 -12.46
N TYR A 43 14.38 5.72 -13.67
CA TYR A 43 15.54 6.22 -14.41
C TYR A 43 15.40 7.69 -14.78
N VAL A 44 14.22 8.13 -15.24
CA VAL A 44 13.98 9.54 -15.58
C VAL A 44 14.13 10.44 -14.35
N ALA A 45 13.60 10.03 -13.20
CA ALA A 45 13.76 10.78 -11.95
C ALA A 45 15.23 10.92 -11.56
N MET A 46 16.03 9.86 -11.75
CA MET A 46 17.46 9.87 -11.48
C MET A 46 18.25 10.74 -12.48
N TYR A 47 17.98 10.63 -13.77
CA TYR A 47 18.66 11.45 -14.79
C TYR A 47 18.38 12.94 -14.66
N LEU A 48 17.19 13.30 -14.19
CA LEU A 48 16.81 14.68 -13.92
C LEU A 48 17.23 15.16 -12.52
N ALA A 49 17.99 14.35 -11.77
CA ALA A 49 18.44 14.60 -10.41
C ALA A 49 17.30 14.96 -9.44
N ARG A 50 16.08 14.47 -9.71
CA ARG A 50 14.91 14.63 -8.83
C ARG A 50 14.94 13.62 -7.68
N GLU A 51 15.55 12.46 -7.94
CA GLU A 51 15.78 11.40 -6.97
C GLU A 51 17.22 10.93 -7.09
N ALA A 52 17.91 10.74 -5.96
CA ALA A 52 19.29 10.27 -5.92
C ALA A 52 19.45 9.25 -4.79
N PRO A 53 18.90 8.03 -4.93
CA PRO A 53 18.98 7.02 -3.88
C PRO A 53 20.44 6.66 -3.58
N ALA A 54 20.85 6.80 -2.32
CA ALA A 54 22.23 6.58 -1.90
C ALA A 54 22.57 5.11 -1.62
N SER A 55 21.56 4.23 -1.58
CA SER A 55 21.74 2.79 -1.33
C SER A 55 20.67 1.96 -2.04
N GLY A 56 20.90 0.65 -2.15
CA GLY A 56 19.88 -0.26 -2.69
C GLY A 56 18.59 -0.34 -1.85
N SER A 57 18.64 0.05 -0.57
CA SER A 57 17.42 0.21 0.24
C SER A 57 16.60 1.41 -0.21
N GLU A 58 17.27 2.54 -0.46
CA GLU A 58 16.64 3.76 -0.95
C GLU A 58 16.07 3.60 -2.36
N LEU A 59 16.81 2.89 -3.23
CA LEU A 59 16.34 2.58 -4.58
C LEU A 59 15.05 1.75 -4.54
N ARG A 60 14.97 0.74 -3.67
CA ARG A 60 13.74 -0.05 -3.48
C ARG A 60 12.58 0.79 -2.94
N GLN A 61 12.85 1.77 -2.08
CA GLN A 61 11.80 2.68 -1.60
C GLN A 61 11.25 3.55 -2.73
N LEU A 62 12.13 4.10 -3.58
CA LEU A 62 11.73 4.84 -4.76
C LEU A 62 10.87 3.98 -5.69
N ARG A 63 11.34 2.76 -5.98
CA ARG A 63 10.61 1.80 -6.82
C ARG A 63 9.22 1.49 -6.27
N LEU A 64 9.12 1.19 -4.98
CA LEU A 64 7.84 0.90 -4.34
C LEU A 64 6.90 2.11 -4.39
N ALA A 65 7.43 3.33 -4.20
CA ALA A 65 6.61 4.54 -4.32
C ALA A 65 6.05 4.73 -5.74
N LEU A 66 6.87 4.47 -6.76
CA LEU A 66 6.45 4.53 -8.16
C LEU A 66 5.42 3.44 -8.51
N LEU A 67 5.63 2.22 -8.04
CA LEU A 67 4.66 1.13 -8.21
C LEU A 67 3.33 1.44 -7.51
N ALA A 68 3.37 2.02 -6.32
CA ALA A 68 2.16 2.43 -5.60
C ALA A 68 1.32 3.48 -6.38
N GLU A 69 1.96 4.33 -7.19
CA GLU A 69 1.23 5.30 -8.01
C GLU A 69 0.73 4.74 -9.35
N ARG A 70 1.47 3.79 -9.93
CA ARG A 70 1.23 3.31 -11.30
C ARG A 70 0.44 2.01 -11.37
N VAL A 71 0.64 1.14 -10.40
CA VAL A 71 0.11 -0.23 -10.37
C VAL A 71 -0.96 -0.35 -9.30
N PHE A 72 -0.69 0.16 -8.10
CA PHE A 72 -1.62 0.05 -6.96
C PHE A 72 -2.46 1.32 -6.80
N ILE A 73 -3.19 1.72 -7.85
CA ILE A 73 -3.94 2.98 -7.86
C ILE A 73 -4.95 3.07 -6.71
N ASP A 74 -5.54 1.93 -6.32
CA ASP A 74 -6.55 1.85 -5.27
C ASP A 74 -5.97 1.69 -3.85
N GLY A 75 -4.65 1.64 -3.69
CA GLY A 75 -4.05 1.58 -2.36
C GLY A 75 -2.57 1.24 -2.29
N LEU A 76 -2.12 0.85 -1.10
CA LEU A 76 -0.76 0.35 -0.93
C LEU A 76 -0.75 -1.18 -1.02
N PRO A 77 0.27 -1.77 -1.68
CA PRO A 77 0.43 -3.22 -1.65
C PRO A 77 0.73 -3.69 -0.23
N ASP A 78 0.24 -4.88 0.11
CA ASP A 78 0.51 -5.51 1.40
C ASP A 78 1.92 -6.13 1.48
N GLU A 79 2.27 -6.62 2.67
CA GLU A 79 3.57 -7.21 2.93
C GLU A 79 3.86 -8.47 2.09
N GLU A 80 2.85 -9.25 1.72
CA GLU A 80 3.00 -10.46 0.88
C GLU A 80 3.29 -10.08 -0.57
N THR A 81 2.54 -9.14 -1.12
CA THR A 81 2.75 -8.57 -2.47
C THR A 81 4.15 -7.98 -2.57
N VAL A 82 4.56 -7.18 -1.59
CA VAL A 82 5.90 -6.57 -1.55
C VAL A 82 6.99 -7.63 -1.37
N ALA A 83 6.73 -8.69 -0.59
CA ALA A 83 7.66 -9.81 -0.44
C ALA A 83 7.90 -10.52 -1.78
N GLY A 84 6.84 -10.79 -2.54
CA GLY A 84 6.93 -11.39 -3.87
C GLY A 84 7.70 -10.51 -4.85
N LEU A 85 7.32 -9.24 -4.98
CA LEU A 85 7.91 -8.31 -5.94
C LEU A 85 9.40 -8.02 -5.69
N PHE A 86 9.81 -7.91 -4.42
CA PHE A 86 11.17 -7.54 -4.06
C PHE A 86 12.01 -8.71 -3.56
N GLN A 87 11.45 -9.93 -3.56
CA GLN A 87 12.08 -11.15 -3.05
C GLN A 87 12.57 -10.98 -1.61
N LEU A 88 11.69 -10.49 -0.74
CA LEU A 88 11.98 -10.17 0.65
C LEU A 88 11.23 -11.08 1.62
N THR A 89 11.76 -11.17 2.84
CA THR A 89 11.00 -11.73 3.96
C THR A 89 9.90 -10.75 4.39
N LEU A 90 8.80 -11.23 4.98
CA LEU A 90 7.71 -10.38 5.46
C LEU A 90 8.18 -9.24 6.40
N PRO A 91 9.12 -9.46 7.35
CA PRO A 91 9.65 -8.36 8.16
C PRO A 91 10.40 -7.30 7.35
N ALA A 92 11.14 -7.71 6.32
CA ALA A 92 11.85 -6.80 5.42
C ALA A 92 10.86 -6.04 4.53
N SER A 93 9.80 -6.68 4.04
CA SER A 93 8.71 -6.03 3.31
C SER A 93 8.01 -4.97 4.16
N ARG A 94 7.63 -5.30 5.40
CA ARG A 94 7.05 -4.33 6.34
C ARG A 94 7.95 -3.11 6.54
N THR A 95 9.26 -3.37 6.71
CA THR A 95 10.25 -2.30 6.85
C THR A 95 10.32 -1.43 5.60
N LEU A 96 10.30 -2.05 4.41
CA LEU A 96 10.31 -1.35 3.12
C LEU A 96 9.06 -0.47 2.95
N ILE A 97 7.86 -1.00 3.21
CA ILE A 97 6.59 -0.25 3.13
C ILE A 97 6.63 0.94 4.09
N ARG A 98 6.98 0.71 5.37
CA ARG A 98 7.04 1.77 6.39
C ARG A 98 8.01 2.88 6.01
N ASN A 99 9.21 2.53 5.56
CA ASN A 99 10.22 3.52 5.17
C ASN A 99 9.78 4.28 3.90
N THR A 100 9.17 3.60 2.94
CA THR A 100 8.62 4.20 1.71
C THR A 100 7.52 5.20 2.03
N MET A 101 6.52 4.81 2.82
CA MET A 101 5.45 5.72 3.28
C MET A 101 6.00 6.94 4.03
N THR A 102 7.07 6.76 4.81
CA THR A 102 7.66 7.85 5.58
C THR A 102 8.40 8.84 4.67
N ARG A 103 9.27 8.32 3.78
CA ARG A 103 10.09 9.12 2.88
C ARG A 103 9.26 9.81 1.81
N TYR A 104 8.32 9.08 1.21
CA TYR A 104 7.49 9.52 0.09
C TYR A 104 6.09 9.93 0.55
N ARG A 105 5.94 10.41 1.79
CA ARG A 105 4.63 10.71 2.40
C ARG A 105 3.74 11.62 1.56
N THR A 106 4.29 12.74 1.05
CA THR A 106 3.55 13.70 0.23
C THR A 106 3.16 13.09 -1.11
N ARG A 107 4.05 12.28 -1.68
CA ARG A 107 3.84 11.60 -2.96
C ARG A 107 2.74 10.55 -2.85
N LEU A 108 2.75 9.77 -1.77
CA LEU A 108 1.83 8.67 -1.51
C LEU A 108 0.55 9.10 -0.78
N GLU A 109 0.32 10.40 -0.58
CA GLU A 109 -0.82 10.88 0.19
C GLU A 109 -2.16 10.40 -0.38
N ALA A 110 -2.32 10.46 -1.70
CA ALA A 110 -3.52 9.98 -2.39
C ALA A 110 -3.73 8.47 -2.20
N SER A 111 -2.70 7.65 -2.47
CA SER A 111 -2.77 6.19 -2.32
C SER A 111 -3.02 5.77 -0.87
N MET A 112 -2.39 6.44 0.10
CA MET A 112 -2.65 6.20 1.53
C MET A 112 -4.08 6.58 1.91
N LYS A 113 -4.60 7.68 1.35
CA LYS A 113 -5.97 8.11 1.61
C LYS A 113 -6.98 7.12 1.02
N ALA A 114 -6.76 6.67 -0.20
CA ALA A 114 -7.58 5.66 -0.86
C ALA A 114 -7.59 4.33 -0.08
N ALA A 115 -6.41 3.81 0.28
CA ALA A 115 -6.29 2.58 1.06
C ALA A 115 -6.99 2.71 2.44
N GLY A 116 -6.80 3.84 3.11
CA GLY A 116 -7.44 4.11 4.39
C GLY A 116 -8.96 4.22 4.28
N LYS A 117 -9.46 4.87 3.23
CA LYS A 117 -10.90 4.96 2.96
C LYS A 117 -11.50 3.57 2.71
N ALA A 118 -10.88 2.76 1.85
CA ALA A 118 -11.38 1.43 1.51
C ALA A 118 -11.60 0.56 2.76
N VAL A 119 -10.62 0.51 3.67
CA VAL A 119 -10.78 -0.29 4.89
C VAL A 119 -11.79 0.30 5.89
N MET A 120 -12.02 1.62 5.87
CA MET A 120 -13.05 2.25 6.71
C MET A 120 -14.47 2.03 6.14
N ASP A 121 -14.61 2.04 4.82
CA ASP A 121 -15.85 1.73 4.12
C ASP A 121 -16.26 0.25 4.34
N ASP A 122 -15.29 -0.65 4.49
CA ASP A 122 -15.50 -2.08 4.77
C ASP A 122 -15.65 -2.42 6.27
N ALA A 123 -15.51 -1.45 7.18
CA ALA A 123 -15.59 -1.70 8.60
C ALA A 123 -17.00 -2.15 9.04
N GLU A 124 -17.10 -3.00 10.06
CA GLU A 124 -18.37 -3.52 10.57
C GLU A 124 -18.47 -3.36 12.08
N TRP A 125 -19.69 -3.17 12.59
CA TRP A 125 -19.93 -3.14 14.03
C TRP A 125 -19.94 -4.55 14.61
N ALA A 126 -19.23 -4.74 15.72
CA ALA A 126 -19.25 -5.95 16.54
C ALA A 126 -19.42 -5.53 18.00
N ASP A 127 -20.65 -5.62 18.50
CA ASP A 127 -21.07 -5.10 19.80
C ASP A 127 -20.72 -3.60 19.96
N ASP A 128 -19.91 -3.25 20.96
CA ASP A 128 -19.47 -1.87 21.23
C ASP A 128 -18.19 -1.45 20.46
N LEU A 129 -17.64 -2.35 19.65
CA LEU A 129 -16.42 -2.14 18.88
C LEU A 129 -16.69 -2.14 17.38
N VAL A 130 -15.75 -1.56 16.63
CA VAL A 130 -15.72 -1.60 15.17
C VAL A 130 -14.62 -2.56 14.74
N GLU A 131 -14.98 -3.56 13.95
CA GLU A 131 -14.07 -4.48 13.29
C GLU A 131 -13.68 -3.96 11.91
N ILE A 132 -12.39 -4.01 11.61
CA ILE A 132 -11.80 -3.47 10.39
C ILE A 132 -10.88 -4.54 9.81
N SER A 133 -11.14 -4.97 8.58
CA SER A 133 -10.22 -5.85 7.84
C SER A 133 -9.10 -5.00 7.23
N ILE A 134 -7.89 -5.10 7.76
CA ILE A 134 -6.73 -4.34 7.29
C ILE A 134 -5.70 -5.31 6.72
N PRO A 135 -5.48 -5.32 5.40
CA PRO A 135 -4.57 -6.27 4.75
C PRO A 135 -3.09 -5.99 5.09
N SER A 136 -2.76 -4.74 5.44
CA SER A 136 -1.38 -4.34 5.76
C SER A 136 -1.21 -3.88 7.20
N ALA A 137 -0.28 -4.51 7.92
CA ALA A 137 0.12 -4.07 9.25
C ALA A 137 0.74 -2.65 9.21
N SER A 138 1.43 -2.33 8.12
CA SER A 138 2.00 -1.00 7.89
C SER A 138 0.91 0.09 7.76
N LEU A 139 -0.21 -0.22 7.13
CA LEU A 139 -1.40 0.66 7.08
C LEU A 139 -2.00 0.82 8.48
N ALA A 140 -2.12 -0.27 9.24
CA ALA A 140 -2.63 -0.20 10.61
C ALA A 140 -1.74 0.68 11.52
N GLU A 141 -0.41 0.59 11.38
CA GLU A 141 0.52 1.50 12.06
C GLU A 141 0.33 2.95 11.63
N ALA A 142 0.06 3.21 10.35
CA ALA A 142 -0.21 4.56 9.84
C ALA A 142 -1.48 5.15 10.45
N MET A 143 -2.55 4.37 10.55
CA MET A 143 -3.79 4.76 11.23
C MET A 143 -3.56 5.04 12.72
N ASN A 144 -2.81 4.19 13.41
CA ASN A 144 -2.44 4.45 14.80
C ASN A 144 -1.62 5.73 14.99
N ARG A 145 -0.79 6.13 14.00
CA ARG A 145 -0.11 7.44 14.02
C ARG A 145 -1.06 8.61 13.83
N VAL A 146 -2.16 8.45 13.08
CA VAL A 146 -3.22 9.48 12.98
C VAL A 146 -3.88 9.65 14.35
N LEU A 147 -4.33 8.54 14.96
CA LEU A 147 -4.96 8.56 16.28
C LEU A 147 -4.06 9.17 17.36
N ALA A 148 -2.75 8.87 17.34
CA ALA A 148 -1.80 9.38 18.33
C ALA A 148 -1.44 10.87 18.16
N ARG A 149 -1.79 11.50 17.03
CA ARG A 149 -1.56 12.94 16.81
C ARG A 149 -2.66 13.81 17.42
N ASP A 150 -3.86 13.26 17.51
CA ASP A 150 -4.96 13.92 18.19
C ASP A 150 -4.77 13.73 19.71
N ARG A 151 -4.93 14.81 20.49
CA ARG A 151 -4.67 14.80 21.95
C ARG A 151 -5.85 14.27 22.77
N SER A 152 -6.89 13.81 22.09
CA SER A 152 -8.06 13.14 22.65
C SER A 152 -7.74 11.72 23.09
N ASP A 153 -8.61 11.16 23.95
CA ASP A 153 -8.50 9.80 24.51
C ASP A 153 -8.81 8.69 23.48
N HIS A 154 -8.38 8.85 22.23
CA HIS A 154 -8.57 7.84 21.18
C HIS A 154 -7.77 6.58 21.47
N VAL A 155 -8.44 5.44 21.34
CA VAL A 155 -7.84 4.12 21.53
C VAL A 155 -7.24 3.62 20.22
N ARG A 156 -6.06 3.01 20.30
CA ARG A 156 -5.38 2.40 19.16
C ARG A 156 -6.23 1.32 18.50
N ILE A 157 -6.13 1.22 17.18
CA ILE A 157 -6.58 0.01 16.49
C ILE A 157 -5.69 -1.16 16.89
N SER A 158 -6.31 -2.26 17.32
CA SER A 158 -5.62 -3.42 17.88
C SER A 158 -6.05 -4.70 17.17
N LYS A 159 -5.09 -5.57 16.86
CA LYS A 159 -5.37 -6.81 16.14
C LYS A 159 -6.26 -7.73 16.99
N LYS A 160 -7.36 -8.22 16.40
CA LYS A 160 -8.28 -9.17 17.05
C LYS A 160 -7.57 -10.53 17.19
N GLN A 161 -7.57 -11.08 18.39
CA GLN A 161 -6.92 -12.36 18.67
C GLN A 161 -7.53 -13.48 17.80
N GLY A 162 -6.67 -14.38 17.31
CA GLY A 162 -7.09 -15.50 16.46
C GLY A 162 -7.38 -15.13 15.00
N THR A 163 -7.17 -13.88 14.59
CA THR A 163 -7.37 -13.43 13.21
C THR A 163 -6.05 -13.05 12.54
N VAL A 164 -6.01 -13.08 11.20
CA VAL A 164 -4.83 -12.71 10.41
C VAL A 164 -4.79 -11.21 10.12
N SER A 165 -5.91 -10.60 9.75
CA SER A 165 -5.99 -9.22 9.26
C SER A 165 -7.11 -8.39 9.91
N VAL A 166 -7.80 -8.91 10.93
CA VAL A 166 -8.91 -8.18 11.57
C VAL A 166 -8.39 -7.36 12.75
N TYR A 167 -8.77 -6.10 12.79
CA TYR A 167 -8.46 -5.13 13.83
C TYR A 167 -9.74 -4.64 14.47
N THR A 168 -9.66 -4.21 15.72
CA THR A 168 -10.77 -3.67 16.49
C THR A 168 -10.43 -2.28 17.00
N THR A 169 -11.43 -1.40 17.10
CA THR A 169 -11.27 -0.08 17.70
C THR A 169 -12.59 0.44 18.28
N ALA A 170 -12.51 1.48 19.10
CA ALA A 170 -13.67 2.14 19.67
C ALA A 170 -14.34 3.09 18.66
N ALA A 171 -15.64 3.32 18.83
CA ALA A 171 -16.46 4.19 17.99
C ALA A 171 -15.83 5.58 17.72
N ALA A 172 -15.26 6.21 18.75
CA ALA A 172 -14.63 7.52 18.65
C ALA A 172 -13.39 7.50 17.73
N SER A 173 -12.55 6.47 17.85
CA SER A 173 -11.37 6.29 16.99
C SER A 173 -11.78 6.00 15.55
N TYR A 174 -12.79 5.15 15.34
CA TYR A 174 -13.35 4.87 14.01
C TYR A 174 -13.88 6.15 13.34
N THR A 175 -14.62 6.97 14.09
CA THR A 175 -15.16 8.25 13.59
C THR A 175 -14.05 9.20 13.15
N LEU A 176 -13.00 9.36 13.96
CA LEU A 176 -11.84 10.19 13.59
C LEU A 176 -11.13 9.67 12.33
N LEU A 177 -10.95 8.36 12.22
CA LEU A 177 -10.33 7.74 11.05
C LEU A 177 -11.20 7.96 9.80
N CYS A 178 -12.52 7.78 9.91
CA CYS A 178 -13.45 8.06 8.80
C CYS A 178 -13.33 9.51 8.31
N GLN A 179 -13.32 10.47 9.22
CA GLN A 179 -13.13 11.89 8.88
C GLN A 179 -11.78 12.15 8.20
N THR A 180 -10.71 11.54 8.71
CA THR A 180 -9.35 11.71 8.17
C THR A 180 -9.23 11.15 6.76
N TYR A 181 -9.80 9.97 6.52
CA TYR A 181 -9.68 9.26 5.24
C TYR A 181 -10.79 9.62 4.24
N GLY A 182 -11.85 10.32 4.67
CA GLY A 182 -13.00 10.67 3.81
C GLY A 182 -13.97 9.50 3.60
N SER A 183 -14.14 8.66 4.63
CA SER A 183 -15.12 7.58 4.69
C SER A 183 -16.40 8.06 5.37
N ASP A 184 -17.53 7.49 4.99
CA ASP A 184 -18.79 7.70 5.71
C ASP A 184 -18.79 6.84 6.98
N VAL A 185 -19.27 7.41 8.09
CA VAL A 185 -19.38 6.69 9.37
C VAL A 185 -20.62 5.81 9.31
N LYS A 186 -20.45 4.49 9.42
CA LYS A 186 -21.59 3.58 9.52
C LYS A 186 -22.31 3.76 10.85
N PRO A 187 -23.66 3.89 10.87
CA PRO A 187 -24.42 4.02 12.11
C PRO A 187 -24.25 2.76 12.96
N GLN A 188 -24.14 2.93 14.28
CA GLN A 188 -24.18 1.81 15.21
C GLN A 188 -25.58 1.18 15.17
N PRO A 189 -25.70 -0.16 15.04
CA PRO A 189 -26.99 -0.84 15.01
C PRO A 189 -27.75 -0.77 16.34
#